data_AF-A0A974X8S0-F1
#
_entry.id   AF-A0A974X8S0-F1
#
_cell.length_a   1.000
_cell.length_b   1.000
_cell.length_c   1.000
_cell.angle_alpha   90.00
_cell.angle_beta   90.00
_cell.angle_gamma   90.00
#
_symmetry.space_group_name_H-M   'P 1'
#
loop_
_entity.id
_entity.type
_entity.pdbx_description
1 polymer ?
#
loop_
_entity_poly.entity_id
_entity_poly.type
_entity_poly.pdbx_seq_one_letter_code
_entity_poly.pdbx_strand_id
1 'polypeptide(L)'
;MKSSIVKIFLLILLFNALFFTFAYATEFSDLNMETEDGLKVQKMVDEQIINGYPDGTFRPDNYIKRSECIKIINKTFNFTKRSETVEFLDVGKNDWFYEDLLISLKNNYISGFTDNTFRPNKYITREQFCKILTNVLEIKELPFDKDISDNVSKWAVPYVNAVVSCRIMLLEDNNVFRATENITRIEVCKVLSNYIVEDQTNNSENTNDDNADSLEVVLNRVSEKLVNNCIPVLNDELQIEICEDIYDNIQKYISDNNFDYKTEAEKVYKKFLKLSDEQQEELKESILTYNTLNDLIELKEWFFPNIDL
;
A
#
# COMPACT_ATOMS: atom_id res chain seq x y z
N MET A 1 -16.25 35.87 48.40
CA MET A 1 -15.36 34.72 48.06
C MET A 1 -15.93 33.78 47.01
N LYS A 2 -17.18 33.30 47.09
CA LYS A 2 -17.76 32.38 46.09
C LYS A 2 -17.84 32.96 44.65
N SER A 3 -18.13 34.25 44.49
CA SER A 3 -18.20 34.90 43.16
C SER A 3 -16.84 35.04 42.46
N SER A 4 -15.75 35.25 43.20
CA SER A 4 -14.40 35.40 42.63
C SER A 4 -13.78 34.06 42.22
N ILE A 5 -14.12 32.98 42.92
CA ILE A 5 -13.65 31.61 42.59
C ILE A 5 -14.31 31.11 41.29
N VAL A 6 -15.60 31.41 41.07
CA VAL A 6 -16.31 31.04 39.84
C VAL A 6 -15.73 31.76 38.60
N LYS A 7 -15.30 33.02 38.74
CA LYS A 7 -14.67 33.79 37.65
C LYS A 7 -13.28 33.26 37.28
N ILE A 8 -12.49 32.81 38.25
CA ILE A 8 -11.18 32.20 38.01
C ILE A 8 -11.34 30.82 37.36
N PHE A 9 -12.34 30.03 37.78
CA PHE A 9 -12.63 28.74 37.16
C PHE A 9 -13.12 28.88 35.71
N LEU A 10 -13.93 29.90 35.41
CA LEU A 10 -14.35 30.22 34.03
C LEU A 10 -13.20 30.71 33.15
N LEU A 11 -12.22 31.44 33.71
CA LEU A 11 -11.03 31.88 32.96
C LEU A 11 -10.10 30.70 32.61
N ILE A 12 -9.95 29.72 33.50
CA ILE A 12 -9.13 28.52 33.27
C ILE A 12 -9.81 27.58 32.25
N LEU A 13 -11.15 27.52 32.23
CA LEU A 13 -11.93 26.80 31.22
C LEU A 13 -11.85 27.46 29.83
N LEU A 14 -11.85 28.80 29.76
CA LEU A 14 -11.68 29.55 28.50
C LEU A 14 -10.23 29.50 27.97
N PHE A 15 -9.23 29.32 28.84
CA PHE A 15 -7.82 29.20 28.42
C PHE A 15 -7.49 27.81 27.80
N ASN A 16 -8.30 26.79 28.07
CA ASN A 16 -8.18 25.48 27.43
C ASN A 16 -8.95 25.36 26.10
N ALA A 17 -9.75 26.37 25.72
CA ALA A 17 -10.66 26.31 24.58
C ALA A 17 -10.13 27.01 23.30
N LEU A 18 -8.85 27.38 23.24
CA LEU A 18 -8.27 28.16 22.13
C LEU A 18 -7.06 27.50 21.44
N PHE A 19 -6.93 26.17 21.56
CA PHE A 19 -6.13 25.39 20.62
C PHE A 19 -7.06 24.62 19.68
N PHE A 20 -7.86 25.35 18.90
CA PHE A 20 -8.26 24.81 17.62
C PHE A 20 -7.01 24.78 16.76
N THR A 21 -6.29 23.66 16.78
CA THR A 21 -5.39 23.35 15.68
C THR A 21 -6.26 23.21 14.45
N PHE A 22 -6.28 24.25 13.60
CA PHE A 22 -6.63 24.04 12.22
C PHE A 22 -5.62 23.03 11.70
N ALA A 23 -6.08 21.80 11.44
CA ALA A 23 -5.34 20.87 10.61
C ALA A 23 -5.29 21.53 9.23
N TYR A 24 -4.21 22.28 8.98
CA TYR A 24 -3.89 22.68 7.62
C TYR A 24 -3.51 21.38 6.90
N ALA A 25 -4.13 21.14 5.74
CA ALA A 25 -3.62 20.15 4.82
C ALA A 25 -2.12 20.41 4.63
N THR A 26 -1.30 19.36 4.75
CA THR A 26 0.14 19.52 4.61
C THR A 26 0.43 19.76 3.13
N GLU A 27 0.59 21.02 2.74
CA GLU A 27 0.98 21.37 1.38
C GLU A 27 2.50 21.35 1.23
N PHE A 28 2.98 20.63 0.21
CA PHE A 28 4.39 20.61 -0.17
C PHE A 28 4.62 21.47 -1.42
N SER A 29 5.66 22.31 -1.42
CA SER A 29 5.92 23.23 -2.54
C SER A 29 6.35 22.52 -3.85
N ASP A 30 6.76 21.26 -3.75
CA ASP A 30 7.34 20.45 -4.82
C ASP A 30 6.50 19.18 -5.12
N LEU A 31 5.25 19.12 -4.63
CA LEU A 31 4.34 18.03 -4.92
C LEU A 31 2.90 18.54 -5.08
N ASN A 32 2.26 18.17 -6.19
CA ASN A 32 0.85 18.47 -6.41
C ASN A 32 -0.03 17.46 -5.67
N MET A 33 -0.65 17.90 -4.58
CA MET A 33 -1.49 17.07 -3.70
C MET A 33 -2.83 16.66 -4.32
N GLU A 34 -3.24 17.26 -5.44
CA GLU A 34 -4.46 16.88 -6.18
C GLU A 34 -4.23 15.70 -7.14
N THR A 35 -2.98 15.31 -7.39
CA THR A 35 -2.65 14.15 -8.24
C THR A 35 -2.78 12.85 -7.46
N GLU A 36 -2.95 11.71 -8.15
CA GLU A 36 -2.98 10.38 -7.51
C GLU A 36 -1.76 10.14 -6.61
N ASP A 37 -0.56 10.46 -7.10
CA ASP A 37 0.67 10.31 -6.32
C ASP A 37 0.71 11.29 -5.12
N GLY A 38 0.17 12.50 -5.29
CA GLY A 38 0.01 13.47 -4.21
C GLY A 38 -0.92 12.99 -3.09
N LEU A 39 -2.07 12.42 -3.45
CA LEU A 39 -3.03 11.85 -2.50
C LEU A 39 -2.45 10.64 -1.75
N LYS A 40 -1.67 9.79 -2.44
CA LYS A 40 -0.95 8.68 -1.78
C LYS A 40 0.06 9.19 -0.76
N VAL A 41 0.80 10.25 -1.09
CA VAL A 41 1.72 10.89 -0.13
C VAL A 41 0.94 11.51 1.03
N GLN A 42 -0.17 12.21 0.76
CA GLN A 42 -1.03 12.79 1.79
C GLN A 42 -1.46 11.74 2.82
N LYS A 43 -1.97 10.60 2.35
CA LYS A 43 -2.38 9.47 3.20
C LYS A 43 -1.26 9.02 4.13
N MET A 44 -0.04 8.84 3.62
CA MET A 44 1.10 8.43 4.44
C MET A 44 1.56 9.49 5.45
N VAL A 45 1.36 10.77 5.13
CA VAL A 45 1.69 11.89 6.00
C VAL A 45 0.68 12.02 7.13
N ASP A 46 -0.61 11.87 6.84
CA ASP A 46 -1.68 11.92 7.83
C ASP A 46 -1.53 10.80 8.88
N GLU A 47 -1.14 9.61 8.44
CA GLU A 47 -0.80 8.48 9.30
C GLU A 47 0.59 8.56 9.96
N GLN A 48 1.29 9.70 9.78
CA GLN A 48 2.60 9.96 10.37
C GLN A 48 3.68 8.91 10.01
N ILE A 49 3.49 8.21 8.89
CA ILE A 49 4.44 7.20 8.40
C ILE A 49 5.66 7.91 7.80
N ILE A 50 5.42 8.97 7.05
CA ILE A 50 6.43 9.76 6.37
C ILE A 50 6.18 11.25 6.59
N ASN A 51 7.24 12.07 6.58
CA ASN A 51 7.13 13.52 6.76
C ASN A 51 7.85 14.25 5.63
N GLY A 52 7.44 15.49 5.36
CA GLY A 52 8.25 16.42 4.57
C GLY A 52 9.44 16.98 5.35
N TYR A 53 10.14 17.90 4.72
CA TYR A 53 11.30 18.59 5.26
C TYR A 53 10.89 19.93 5.89
N PRO A 54 11.69 20.47 6.84
CA PRO A 54 11.38 21.75 7.50
C PRO A 54 11.29 22.96 6.56
N ASP A 55 11.81 22.83 5.33
CA ASP A 55 11.75 23.85 4.28
C ASP A 55 10.43 23.85 3.47
N GLY A 56 9.47 22.99 3.83
CA GLY A 56 8.19 22.86 3.14
C GLY A 56 8.22 21.97 1.89
N THR A 57 9.32 21.26 1.64
CA THR A 57 9.44 20.30 0.52
C THR A 57 9.15 18.87 0.96
N PHE A 58 8.67 18.03 0.04
CA PHE A 58 8.59 16.58 0.21
C PHE A 58 9.79 15.84 -0.38
N ARG A 59 10.34 16.38 -1.49
CA ARG A 59 11.43 15.83 -2.31
C ARG A 59 11.10 14.46 -2.91
N PRO A 60 10.06 14.38 -3.77
CA PRO A 60 9.56 13.12 -4.31
C PRO A 60 10.61 12.31 -5.07
N ASP A 61 11.47 12.99 -5.83
CA ASP A 61 12.48 12.36 -6.70
C ASP A 61 13.78 11.99 -5.97
N ASN A 62 13.91 12.31 -4.68
CA ASN A 62 15.08 11.91 -3.92
C ASN A 62 15.08 10.40 -3.70
N TYR A 63 16.26 9.78 -3.83
CA TYR A 63 16.43 8.38 -3.46
C TYR A 63 16.35 8.19 -1.95
N ILE A 64 15.78 7.05 -1.53
CA ILE A 64 15.67 6.72 -0.10
C ILE A 64 16.86 5.88 0.37
N LYS A 65 17.34 6.18 1.57
CA LYS A 65 18.37 5.37 2.23
C LYS A 65 17.76 4.10 2.80
N ARG A 66 18.59 3.07 2.94
CA ARG A 66 18.19 1.78 3.52
C ARG A 66 17.65 1.92 4.94
N SER A 67 18.21 2.82 5.75
CA SER A 67 17.70 3.14 7.10
C SER A 67 16.34 3.85 7.10
N GLU A 68 16.07 4.66 6.08
CA GLU A 68 14.78 5.34 5.93
C GLU A 68 13.70 4.36 5.47
N CYS A 69 14.06 3.49 4.52
CA CYS A 69 13.19 2.43 4.00
C CYS A 69 12.61 1.56 5.13
N ILE A 70 13.47 1.02 6.00
CA ILE A 70 13.01 0.15 7.10
C ILE A 70 12.08 0.85 8.08
N LYS A 71 12.31 2.14 8.35
CA LYS A 71 11.46 2.93 9.23
C LYS A 71 10.07 3.15 8.63
N ILE A 72 10.02 3.46 7.33
CA ILE A 72 8.75 3.63 6.61
C ILE A 72 7.98 2.30 6.61
N ILE A 73 8.65 1.18 6.35
CA ILE A 73 8.03 -0.16 6.34
C ILE A 73 7.51 -0.54 7.72
N ASN A 74 8.32 -0.42 8.77
CA ASN A 74 7.88 -0.75 10.13
C ASN A 74 6.64 0.03 10.53
N LYS A 75 6.57 1.32 10.18
CA LYS A 75 5.39 2.14 10.45
C LYS A 75 4.18 1.73 9.61
N THR A 76 4.38 1.48 8.31
CA THR A 76 3.31 1.07 7.39
C THR A 76 2.60 -0.20 7.87
N PHE A 77 3.38 -1.19 8.31
CA PHE A 77 2.85 -2.50 8.76
C PHE A 77 2.72 -2.62 10.29
N ASN A 78 2.86 -1.50 11.02
CA ASN A 78 2.82 -1.44 12.48
C ASN A 78 3.69 -2.52 13.18
N PHE A 79 4.88 -2.80 12.64
CA PHE A 79 5.79 -3.76 13.24
C PHE A 79 6.44 -3.18 14.49
N THR A 80 6.26 -3.89 15.62
CA THR A 80 6.76 -3.46 16.93
C THR A 80 7.65 -4.49 17.60
N LYS A 81 7.52 -5.78 17.23
CA LYS A 81 8.37 -6.86 17.75
C LYS A 81 9.81 -6.63 17.28
N ARG A 82 10.76 -6.64 18.22
CA ARG A 82 12.18 -6.39 17.96
C ARG A 82 13.09 -7.49 18.47
N SER A 83 14.29 -7.58 17.90
CA SER A 83 15.41 -8.33 18.45
C SER A 83 16.03 -7.57 19.61
N GLU A 84 16.72 -8.28 20.50
CA GLU A 84 17.40 -7.67 21.65
C GLU A 84 18.60 -6.82 21.21
N THR A 85 19.43 -7.38 20.34
CA THR A 85 20.66 -6.75 19.85
C THR A 85 20.91 -7.08 18.38
N VAL A 86 21.80 -6.31 17.78
CA VAL A 86 22.35 -6.53 16.44
C VAL A 86 23.83 -6.17 16.45
N GLU A 87 24.62 -6.90 15.69
CA GLU A 87 26.07 -6.69 15.54
C GLU A 87 26.42 -6.50 14.06
N PHE A 88 26.30 -5.27 13.57
CA PHE A 88 26.88 -4.85 12.29
C PHE A 88 28.05 -3.89 12.52
N LEU A 89 29.06 -3.96 11.67
CA LEU A 89 30.28 -3.15 11.80
C LEU A 89 30.03 -1.64 11.60
N ASP A 90 28.95 -1.27 10.94
CA ASP A 90 28.59 0.10 10.57
C ASP A 90 27.29 0.59 11.24
N VAL A 91 26.91 -0.03 12.37
CA VAL A 91 25.73 0.35 13.15
C VAL A 91 26.08 0.49 14.64
N GLY A 92 25.82 1.66 15.20
CA GLY A 92 25.91 1.95 16.63
C GLY A 92 24.55 1.95 17.33
N LYS A 93 24.52 1.64 18.63
CA LYS A 93 23.29 1.62 19.44
C LYS A 93 22.58 2.97 19.55
N ASN A 94 23.29 4.06 19.29
CA ASN A 94 22.75 5.42 19.35
C ASN A 94 22.32 5.95 17.97
N ASP A 95 22.42 5.15 16.91
CA ASP A 95 21.94 5.54 15.60
C ASP A 95 20.41 5.67 15.63
N TRP A 96 19.90 6.72 14.99
CA TRP A 96 18.46 7.03 15.01
C TRP A 96 17.58 5.91 14.44
N PHE A 97 18.13 5.04 13.59
CA PHE A 97 17.46 3.90 12.95
C PHE A 97 17.70 2.58 13.70
N TYR A 98 18.45 2.58 14.82
CA TYR A 98 18.85 1.35 15.51
C TYR A 98 17.64 0.52 15.96
N GLU A 99 16.62 1.18 16.52
CA GLU A 99 15.38 0.54 16.96
C GLU A 99 14.60 -0.05 15.78
N ASP A 100 14.46 0.71 14.70
CA ASP A 100 13.83 0.24 13.47
C ASP A 100 14.55 -0.98 12.89
N LEU A 101 15.89 -1.00 12.93
CA LEU A 101 16.67 -2.12 12.45
C LEU A 101 16.40 -3.40 13.26
N LEU A 102 16.30 -3.30 14.58
CA LEU A 102 15.99 -4.45 15.43
C LEU A 102 14.61 -5.01 15.18
N ILE A 103 13.62 -4.14 14.91
CA ILE A 103 12.29 -4.54 14.46
C ILE A 103 12.39 -5.26 13.11
N SER A 104 13.11 -4.67 12.16
CA SER A 104 13.23 -5.21 10.80
C SER A 104 13.82 -6.61 10.77
N LEU A 105 14.88 -6.83 11.55
CA LEU A 105 15.55 -8.13 11.67
C LEU A 105 14.65 -9.15 12.38
N LYS A 106 13.89 -8.73 13.39
CA LYS A 106 12.96 -9.62 14.10
C LYS A 106 11.84 -10.14 13.21
N ASN A 107 11.37 -9.30 12.29
CA ASN A 107 10.33 -9.63 11.31
C ASN A 107 10.92 -10.23 10.01
N ASN A 108 12.22 -10.53 9.97
CA ASN A 108 12.91 -11.27 8.91
C ASN A 108 12.77 -10.73 7.47
N TYR A 109 12.30 -9.49 7.28
CA TYR A 109 12.10 -8.97 5.93
C TYR A 109 13.37 -8.39 5.29
N ILE A 110 14.40 -8.12 6.09
CA ILE A 110 15.66 -7.54 5.65
C ILE A 110 16.85 -8.20 6.38
N SER A 111 18.00 -8.24 5.72
CA SER A 111 19.26 -8.75 6.27
C SER A 111 20.42 -7.79 6.00
N GLY A 112 21.55 -8.02 6.68
CA GLY A 112 22.83 -7.40 6.34
C GLY A 112 23.50 -8.07 5.13
N PHE A 113 24.70 -7.59 4.83
CA PHE A 113 25.58 -8.10 3.78
C PHE A 113 26.59 -9.10 4.33
N THR A 114 27.22 -9.87 3.43
CA THR A 114 28.20 -10.92 3.79
C THR A 114 29.46 -10.40 4.46
N ASP A 115 29.73 -9.10 4.38
CA ASP A 115 30.85 -8.40 5.03
C ASP A 115 30.50 -7.88 6.44
N ASN A 116 29.39 -8.35 7.02
CA ASN A 116 28.87 -7.95 8.32
C ASN A 116 28.51 -6.45 8.43
N THR A 117 28.11 -5.83 7.32
CA THR A 117 27.58 -4.47 7.29
C THR A 117 26.07 -4.45 7.02
N PHE A 118 25.38 -3.40 7.48
CA PHE A 118 23.98 -3.12 7.13
C PHE A 118 23.87 -2.11 5.99
N ARG A 119 24.82 -1.17 5.89
CA ARG A 119 24.89 -0.07 4.93
C ARG A 119 23.69 0.89 5.05
N PRO A 120 23.40 1.43 6.24
CA PRO A 120 22.19 2.23 6.51
C PRO A 120 22.09 3.47 5.62
N ASN A 121 23.23 4.11 5.31
CA ASN A 121 23.30 5.35 4.55
C ASN A 121 23.37 5.16 3.02
N LYS A 122 23.36 3.91 2.52
CA LYS A 122 23.29 3.65 1.08
C LYS A 122 21.84 3.74 0.61
N TYR A 123 21.65 4.27 -0.59
CA TYR A 123 20.36 4.23 -1.26
C TYR A 123 19.99 2.80 -1.60
N ILE A 124 18.70 2.48 -1.50
CA ILE A 124 18.18 1.15 -1.82
C ILE A 124 17.79 1.10 -3.30
N THR A 125 18.11 -0.02 -3.96
CA THR A 125 17.68 -0.25 -5.35
C THR A 125 16.25 -0.77 -5.42
N ARG A 126 15.59 -0.60 -6.57
CA ARG A 126 14.26 -1.15 -6.82
C ARG A 126 14.23 -2.66 -6.59
N GLU A 127 15.23 -3.41 -7.03
CA GLU A 127 15.32 -4.86 -6.81
C GLU A 127 15.53 -5.27 -5.34
N GLN A 128 16.22 -4.44 -4.55
CA GLN A 128 16.35 -4.64 -3.10
C GLN A 128 15.02 -4.34 -2.38
N PHE A 129 14.30 -3.33 -2.84
CA PHE A 129 12.96 -3.03 -2.33
C PHE A 129 11.97 -4.16 -2.68
N CYS A 130 12.04 -4.75 -3.88
CA CYS A 130 11.23 -5.91 -4.23
C CYS A 130 11.48 -7.08 -3.28
N LYS A 131 12.74 -7.41 -2.99
CA LYS A 131 13.07 -8.46 -2.02
C LYS A 131 12.47 -8.18 -0.64
N ILE A 132 12.50 -6.92 -0.19
CA ILE A 132 11.89 -6.54 1.08
C ILE A 132 10.37 -6.76 1.01
N LEU A 133 9.69 -6.25 -0.01
CA LEU A 133 8.24 -6.40 -0.17
C LEU A 133 7.82 -7.88 -0.23
N THR A 134 8.54 -8.72 -0.97
CA THR A 134 8.26 -10.16 -1.03
C THR A 134 8.33 -10.81 0.34
N ASN A 135 9.28 -10.41 1.20
CA ASN A 135 9.38 -10.97 2.53
C ASN A 135 8.36 -10.39 3.51
N VAL A 136 8.03 -9.09 3.40
CA VAL A 136 7.00 -8.45 4.25
C VAL A 136 5.62 -9.03 3.97
N LEU A 137 5.31 -9.21 2.68
CA LEU A 137 3.99 -9.62 2.21
C LEU A 137 3.87 -11.14 2.02
N GLU A 138 4.97 -11.88 2.20
CA GLU A 138 5.07 -13.33 2.01
C GLU A 138 4.55 -13.83 0.65
N ILE A 139 4.64 -12.99 -0.38
CA ILE A 139 4.14 -13.27 -1.73
C ILE A 139 5.07 -14.17 -2.53
N LYS A 140 4.53 -14.84 -3.54
CA LYS A 140 5.26 -15.66 -4.51
C LYS A 140 4.99 -15.17 -5.92
N GLU A 141 5.88 -15.54 -6.83
CA GLU A 141 5.69 -15.33 -8.27
C GLU A 141 4.43 -16.03 -8.75
N LEU A 142 3.63 -15.29 -9.50
CA LEU A 142 2.41 -15.75 -10.15
C LEU A 142 2.64 -15.81 -11.67
N PRO A 143 1.86 -16.61 -12.42
CA PRO A 143 1.96 -16.64 -13.87
C PRO A 143 1.85 -15.24 -14.47
N PHE A 144 2.84 -14.85 -15.27
CA PHE A 144 2.91 -13.53 -15.86
C PHE A 144 3.60 -13.61 -17.22
N ASP A 145 2.87 -13.22 -18.27
CA ASP A 145 3.28 -13.45 -19.67
C ASP A 145 4.14 -12.31 -20.25
N LYS A 146 4.58 -11.34 -19.44
CA LYS A 146 5.45 -10.25 -19.88
C LYS A 146 6.86 -10.41 -19.30
N ASP A 147 7.82 -10.62 -20.18
CA ASP A 147 9.24 -10.62 -19.82
C ASP A 147 9.74 -9.20 -19.54
N ILE A 148 10.55 -9.06 -18.49
CA ILE A 148 11.27 -7.82 -18.17
C ILE A 148 12.38 -7.61 -19.20
N SER A 149 12.39 -6.44 -19.85
CA SER A 149 13.26 -6.17 -20.99
C SER A 149 14.65 -5.64 -20.61
N ASP A 150 14.81 -5.14 -19.38
CA ASP A 150 16.06 -4.59 -18.86
C ASP A 150 16.74 -5.48 -17.81
N ASN A 151 17.91 -5.04 -17.33
CA ASN A 151 18.77 -5.88 -16.51
C ASN A 151 18.25 -6.01 -15.07
N VAL A 152 18.07 -7.26 -14.63
CA VAL A 152 17.78 -7.64 -13.24
C VAL A 152 18.95 -8.45 -12.70
N SER A 153 19.43 -8.15 -11.49
CA SER A 153 20.46 -8.99 -10.86
C SER A 153 19.95 -10.42 -10.69
N LYS A 154 20.78 -11.43 -10.99
CA LYS A 154 20.38 -12.85 -10.92
C LYS A 154 19.74 -13.26 -9.59
N TRP A 155 20.23 -12.72 -8.47
CA TRP A 155 19.70 -13.01 -7.14
C TRP A 155 18.32 -12.38 -6.90
N ALA A 156 17.99 -11.32 -7.65
CA ALA A 156 16.80 -10.52 -7.46
C ALA A 156 15.62 -10.98 -8.33
N VAL A 157 15.87 -11.73 -9.41
CA VAL A 157 14.87 -12.23 -10.36
C VAL A 157 13.60 -12.77 -9.68
N PRO A 158 13.65 -13.73 -8.73
CA PRO A 158 12.42 -14.27 -8.13
C PRO A 158 11.61 -13.22 -7.37
N TYR A 159 12.27 -12.22 -6.77
CA TYR A 159 11.60 -11.16 -6.02
C TYR A 159 10.99 -10.10 -6.94
N VAL A 160 11.73 -9.73 -7.99
CA VAL A 160 11.24 -8.79 -9.00
C VAL A 160 10.04 -9.39 -9.74
N ASN A 161 10.14 -10.64 -10.18
CA ASN A 161 9.02 -11.33 -10.82
C ASN A 161 7.81 -11.44 -9.90
N ALA A 162 8.00 -11.78 -8.61
CA ALA A 162 6.90 -11.82 -7.64
C ALA A 162 6.21 -10.47 -7.50
N VAL A 163 6.97 -9.39 -7.34
CA VAL A 163 6.39 -8.04 -7.17
C VAL A 163 5.69 -7.54 -8.43
N VAL A 164 6.21 -7.86 -9.62
CA VAL A 164 5.62 -7.47 -10.90
C VAL A 164 4.37 -8.31 -11.21
N SER A 165 4.44 -9.64 -11.08
CA SER A 165 3.31 -10.54 -11.32
C SER A 165 2.16 -10.31 -10.34
N CYS A 166 2.47 -9.97 -9.08
CA CYS A 166 1.46 -9.53 -8.10
C CYS A 166 0.96 -8.10 -8.31
N ARG A 167 1.50 -7.37 -9.30
CA ARG A 167 1.15 -5.99 -9.66
C ARG A 167 1.33 -4.97 -8.53
N ILE A 168 2.28 -5.23 -7.64
CA ILE A 168 2.66 -4.33 -6.55
C ILE A 168 3.54 -3.20 -7.08
N MET A 169 4.42 -3.52 -8.03
CA MET A 169 5.12 -2.53 -8.85
C MET A 169 4.92 -2.91 -10.31
N LEU A 170 4.63 -1.91 -11.15
CA LEU A 170 4.33 -2.13 -12.56
C LEU A 170 5.58 -1.94 -13.43
N LEU A 171 5.56 -2.58 -14.60
CA LEU A 171 6.50 -2.30 -15.67
C LEU A 171 6.18 -0.95 -16.31
N GLU A 172 7.21 -0.26 -16.75
CA GLU A 172 7.12 0.92 -17.59
C GLU A 172 6.97 0.50 -19.06
N ASP A 173 6.89 1.51 -19.95
CA ASP A 173 6.81 1.29 -21.39
C ASP A 173 7.92 0.35 -21.89
N ASN A 174 7.58 -0.51 -22.85
CA ASN A 174 8.47 -1.53 -23.40
C ASN A 174 8.98 -2.55 -22.36
N ASN A 175 8.17 -2.84 -21.35
CA ASN A 175 8.46 -3.83 -20.28
C ASN A 175 9.72 -3.53 -19.45
N VAL A 176 10.06 -2.25 -19.29
CA VAL A 176 11.23 -1.82 -18.51
C VAL A 176 10.87 -1.77 -17.02
N PHE A 177 11.71 -2.31 -16.14
CA PHE A 177 11.49 -2.27 -14.69
C PHE A 177 12.47 -1.37 -13.91
N ARG A 178 13.67 -1.10 -14.44
CA ARG A 178 14.75 -0.33 -13.78
C ARG A 178 15.25 -0.98 -12.49
N ALA A 179 15.37 -2.31 -12.47
CA ALA A 179 15.63 -3.09 -11.25
C ALA A 179 16.87 -2.65 -10.48
N THR A 180 17.95 -2.31 -11.19
CA THR A 180 19.25 -1.95 -10.61
C THR A 180 19.36 -0.50 -10.19
N GLU A 181 18.37 0.34 -10.50
CA GLU A 181 18.37 1.76 -10.14
C GLU A 181 17.91 1.97 -8.69
N ASN A 182 18.31 3.10 -8.10
CA ASN A 182 17.83 3.50 -6.78
C ASN A 182 16.35 3.89 -6.85
N ILE A 183 15.56 3.44 -5.87
CA ILE A 183 14.14 3.81 -5.78
C ILE A 183 13.99 5.21 -5.17
N THR A 184 13.10 6.00 -5.75
CA THR A 184 12.74 7.34 -5.28
C THR A 184 11.79 7.27 -4.09
N ARG A 185 11.69 8.37 -3.36
CA ARG A 185 10.80 8.55 -2.22
C ARG A 185 9.34 8.40 -2.62
N ILE A 186 8.95 8.95 -3.76
CA ILE A 186 7.57 8.87 -4.25
C ILE A 186 7.21 7.45 -4.70
N GLU A 187 8.11 6.73 -5.36
CA GLU A 187 7.87 5.32 -5.74
C GLU A 187 7.60 4.44 -4.52
N VAL A 188 8.33 4.64 -3.43
CA VAL A 188 8.08 3.93 -2.17
C VAL A 188 6.71 4.27 -1.59
N CYS A 189 6.31 5.54 -1.66
CA CYS A 189 5.00 5.96 -1.17
C CYS A 189 3.85 5.38 -2.00
N LYS A 190 4.01 5.37 -3.33
CA LYS A 190 3.04 4.80 -4.27
C LYS A 190 2.73 3.33 -3.98
N VAL A 191 3.75 2.58 -3.57
CA VAL A 191 3.58 1.17 -3.20
C VAL A 191 3.00 1.03 -1.79
N LEU A 192 3.61 1.68 -0.80
CA LEU A 192 3.30 1.43 0.60
C LEU A 192 1.96 2.03 1.06
N SER A 193 1.49 3.09 0.42
CA SER A 193 0.17 3.69 0.70
C SER A 193 -1.00 2.71 0.51
N ASN A 194 -0.85 1.69 -0.34
CA ASN A 194 -1.85 0.66 -0.57
C ASN A 194 -2.07 -0.27 0.64
N TYR A 195 -1.15 -0.27 1.60
CA TYR A 195 -1.20 -1.13 2.80
C TYR A 195 -1.57 -0.37 4.07
N ILE A 196 -1.90 0.92 3.92
CA ILE A 196 -2.42 1.73 5.01
C ILE A 196 -3.92 1.51 5.07
N VAL A 197 -4.35 0.81 6.12
CA VAL A 197 -5.76 0.67 6.47
C VAL A 197 -6.23 1.99 7.05
N GLU A 198 -7.22 2.62 6.42
CA GLU A 198 -7.87 3.78 7.02
C GLU A 198 -8.76 3.27 8.15
N ASP A 199 -8.52 3.74 9.37
CA ASP A 199 -9.44 3.51 10.48
C ASP A 199 -10.78 4.20 10.14
N GLN A 200 -11.68 3.45 9.51
CA GLN A 200 -13.10 3.78 9.46
C GLN A 200 -13.60 3.73 10.90
N THR A 201 -13.58 4.88 11.57
CA THR A 201 -14.27 5.22 12.83
C THR A 201 -14.83 4.03 13.63
N ASN A 202 -14.17 3.68 14.74
CA ASN A 202 -14.74 3.00 15.92
C ASN A 202 -15.93 2.06 15.65
N ASN A 203 -15.67 0.79 15.33
CA ASN A 203 -16.44 -0.30 15.93
C ASN A 203 -15.73 -1.66 15.87
N SER A 204 -15.60 -2.22 17.07
CA SER A 204 -15.32 -3.61 17.43
C SER A 204 -13.83 -4.05 17.53
N GLU A 205 -13.45 -4.17 18.80
CA GLU A 205 -12.81 -5.33 19.42
C GLU A 205 -11.52 -5.90 18.81
N ASN A 206 -10.44 -5.72 19.58
CA ASN A 206 -9.29 -6.62 19.68
C ASN A 206 -9.62 -8.06 19.28
N THR A 207 -9.11 -8.49 18.14
CA THR A 207 -8.82 -9.90 17.91
C THR A 207 -7.34 -10.06 17.64
N ASN A 208 -6.66 -10.67 18.61
CA ASN A 208 -5.42 -11.39 18.37
C ASN A 208 -5.74 -12.53 17.38
N ASP A 209 -5.18 -12.53 16.17
CA ASP A 209 -4.54 -13.69 15.53
C ASP A 209 -4.12 -13.39 14.09
N ASP A 210 -2.88 -13.77 13.77
CA ASP A 210 -2.38 -14.35 12.51
C ASP A 210 -2.80 -13.75 11.14
N ASN A 211 -1.92 -12.89 10.60
CA ASN A 211 -1.45 -12.84 9.20
C ASN A 211 -2.38 -13.36 8.06
N ALA A 212 -3.59 -12.84 7.97
CA ALA A 212 -4.36 -12.72 6.73
C ALA A 212 -5.30 -11.52 6.86
N ASP A 213 -5.38 -10.67 5.84
CA ASP A 213 -6.41 -9.62 5.81
C ASP A 213 -7.78 -10.29 5.87
N SER A 214 -8.73 -9.73 6.63
CA SER A 214 -10.09 -10.29 6.62
C SER A 214 -10.70 -10.14 5.23
N LEU A 215 -11.54 -11.10 4.82
CA LEU A 215 -12.20 -11.07 3.51
C LEU A 215 -12.87 -9.71 3.23
N GLU A 216 -13.50 -9.12 4.25
CA GLU A 216 -14.11 -7.78 4.15
C GLU A 216 -13.12 -6.68 3.78
N VAL A 217 -11.91 -6.69 4.34
CA VAL A 217 -10.84 -5.73 4.02
C VAL A 217 -10.41 -5.86 2.56
N VAL A 218 -10.25 -7.08 2.07
CA VAL A 218 -9.85 -7.36 0.69
C VAL A 218 -10.94 -6.92 -0.28
N LEU A 219 -12.20 -7.23 0.03
CA LEU A 219 -13.36 -6.82 -0.76
C LEU A 219 -13.54 -5.31 -0.84
N ASN A 220 -13.34 -4.59 0.26
CA ASN A 220 -13.38 -3.12 0.26
C ASN A 220 -12.26 -2.52 -0.59
N ARG A 221 -11.04 -3.06 -0.47
CA ARG A 221 -9.89 -2.61 -1.26
C ARG A 221 -10.11 -2.77 -2.76
N VAL A 222 -10.61 -3.93 -3.19
CA VAL A 222 -10.95 -4.18 -4.60
C VAL A 222 -12.05 -3.21 -5.06
N SER A 223 -13.09 -3.04 -4.24
CA SER A 223 -14.21 -2.14 -4.53
C SER A 223 -13.75 -0.70 -4.76
N GLU A 224 -12.87 -0.18 -3.90
CA GLU A 224 -12.31 1.17 -4.04
C GLU A 224 -11.49 1.32 -5.32
N LYS A 225 -10.65 0.33 -5.65
CA LYS A 225 -9.83 0.33 -6.88
C LYS A 225 -10.67 0.24 -8.15
N LEU A 226 -11.78 -0.49 -8.12
CA LEU A 226 -12.73 -0.52 -9.22
C LEU A 226 -13.31 0.87 -9.48
N VAL A 227 -13.81 1.54 -8.44
CA VAL A 227 -14.48 2.84 -8.56
C VAL A 227 -13.52 3.99 -8.86
N ASN A 228 -12.40 4.04 -8.14
CA ASN A 228 -11.49 5.19 -8.21
C ASN A 228 -10.48 5.10 -9.36
N ASN A 229 -10.21 3.90 -9.87
CA ASN A 229 -9.14 3.70 -10.85
C ASN A 229 -9.59 2.96 -12.12
N CYS A 230 -10.35 1.87 -12.01
CA CYS A 230 -10.77 1.11 -13.20
C CYS A 230 -11.84 1.84 -14.00
N ILE A 231 -12.96 2.21 -13.36
CA ILE A 231 -14.10 2.87 -14.02
C ILE A 231 -13.70 4.16 -14.74
N PRO A 232 -12.89 5.08 -14.16
CA PRO A 232 -12.56 6.34 -14.81
C PRO A 232 -11.73 6.23 -16.10
N VAL A 233 -11.09 5.09 -16.37
CA VAL A 233 -10.25 4.89 -17.57
C VAL A 233 -10.94 4.08 -18.66
N LEU A 234 -12.11 3.49 -18.38
CA LEU A 234 -12.88 2.71 -19.35
C LEU A 234 -13.72 3.63 -20.24
N ASN A 235 -13.79 3.31 -21.53
CA ASN A 235 -14.56 4.09 -22.51
C ASN A 235 -15.81 3.35 -23.02
N ASP A 236 -15.95 2.05 -22.73
CA ASP A 236 -17.10 1.25 -23.13
C ASP A 236 -18.14 1.17 -22.01
N GLU A 237 -19.40 1.47 -22.34
CA GLU A 237 -20.50 1.52 -21.37
C GLU A 237 -20.74 0.16 -20.70
N LEU A 238 -20.57 -0.95 -21.43
CA LEU A 238 -20.78 -2.29 -20.88
C LEU A 238 -19.63 -2.70 -19.95
N GLN A 239 -18.38 -2.33 -20.26
CA GLN A 239 -17.24 -2.50 -19.36
C GLN A 239 -17.47 -1.75 -18.03
N ILE A 240 -17.95 -0.51 -18.09
CA ILE A 240 -18.27 0.30 -16.90
C ILE A 240 -19.38 -0.37 -16.09
N GLU A 241 -20.48 -0.77 -16.73
CA GLU A 241 -21.61 -1.45 -16.08
C GLU A 241 -21.16 -2.74 -15.37
N ILE A 242 -20.24 -3.50 -15.97
CA ILE A 242 -19.66 -4.71 -15.37
C ILE A 242 -18.89 -4.36 -14.09
N CYS A 243 -18.04 -3.33 -14.11
CA CYS A 243 -17.30 -2.89 -12.92
C CYS A 243 -18.22 -2.39 -11.81
N GLU A 244 -19.26 -1.62 -12.15
CA GLU A 244 -20.27 -1.13 -11.21
C GLU A 244 -21.05 -2.29 -10.57
N ASP A 245 -21.45 -3.30 -11.36
CA ASP A 245 -22.13 -4.48 -10.82
C ASP A 245 -21.22 -5.28 -9.87
N ILE A 246 -19.93 -5.42 -10.18
CA ILE A 246 -18.97 -6.09 -9.29
C ILE A 246 -18.91 -5.34 -7.96
N TYR A 247 -18.75 -4.02 -8.01
CA TYR A 247 -18.74 -3.16 -6.83
C TYR A 247 -20.03 -3.34 -6.00
N ASP A 248 -21.19 -3.20 -6.63
CA ASP A 248 -22.49 -3.31 -5.96
C ASP A 248 -22.71 -4.68 -5.31
N ASN A 249 -22.28 -5.76 -5.97
CA ASN A 249 -22.39 -7.11 -5.43
C ASN A 249 -21.51 -7.31 -4.21
N ILE A 250 -20.29 -6.76 -4.22
CA ILE A 250 -19.39 -6.77 -3.07
C ILE A 250 -20.01 -6.00 -1.90
N GLN A 251 -20.48 -4.77 -2.14
CA GLN A 251 -21.05 -3.93 -1.08
C GLN A 251 -22.31 -4.55 -0.45
N LYS A 252 -23.17 -5.18 -1.27
CA LYS A 252 -24.33 -5.92 -0.77
C LYS A 252 -23.92 -7.11 0.10
N TYR A 253 -22.92 -7.87 -0.32
CA TYR A 253 -22.40 -8.98 0.48
C TYR A 253 -21.83 -8.52 1.84
N ILE A 254 -21.03 -7.44 1.84
CA ILE A 254 -20.49 -6.86 3.09
C ILE A 254 -21.63 -6.43 4.02
N SER A 255 -22.70 -5.85 3.47
CA SER A 255 -23.86 -5.40 4.26
C SER A 255 -24.75 -6.54 4.76
N ASP A 256 -24.82 -7.66 4.04
CA ASP A 256 -25.61 -8.84 4.36
C ASP A 256 -24.88 -10.11 3.87
N ASN A 257 -24.26 -10.83 4.81
CA ASN A 257 -23.55 -12.08 4.53
C ASN A 257 -24.45 -13.21 3.96
N ASN A 258 -25.79 -13.05 3.96
CA ASN A 258 -26.72 -13.98 3.31
C ASN A 258 -27.06 -13.61 1.87
N PHE A 259 -26.54 -12.49 1.36
CA PHE A 259 -26.72 -12.06 -0.02
C PHE A 259 -26.21 -13.15 -0.98
N ASP A 260 -27.05 -13.53 -1.95
CA ASP A 260 -26.71 -14.53 -2.96
C ASP A 260 -25.78 -13.95 -4.03
N TYR A 261 -24.56 -13.64 -3.63
CA TYR A 261 -23.55 -13.06 -4.49
C TYR A 261 -23.20 -13.98 -5.68
N LYS A 262 -23.36 -15.31 -5.55
CA LYS A 262 -23.02 -16.27 -6.60
C LYS A 262 -23.91 -16.10 -7.83
N THR A 263 -25.23 -16.00 -7.60
CA THR A 263 -26.19 -15.78 -8.68
C THR A 263 -25.95 -14.44 -9.37
N GLU A 264 -25.62 -13.38 -8.62
CA GLU A 264 -25.33 -12.08 -9.20
C GLU A 264 -23.99 -12.07 -9.95
N ALA A 265 -22.95 -12.72 -9.42
CA ALA A 265 -21.67 -12.92 -10.08
C ALA A 265 -21.81 -13.65 -11.43
N GLU A 266 -22.69 -14.65 -11.53
CA GLU A 266 -23.00 -15.31 -12.81
C GLU A 266 -23.66 -14.36 -13.83
N LYS A 267 -24.48 -13.40 -13.36
CA LYS A 267 -25.08 -12.41 -14.27
C LYS A 267 -24.02 -11.44 -14.78
N VAL A 268 -23.11 -11.00 -13.92
CA VAL A 268 -21.96 -10.16 -14.31
C VAL A 268 -21.10 -10.90 -15.34
N TYR A 269 -20.79 -12.17 -15.11
CA TYR A 269 -20.02 -12.97 -16.06
C TYR A 269 -20.74 -13.12 -17.42
N LYS A 270 -22.07 -13.27 -17.43
CA LYS A 270 -22.86 -13.27 -18.67
C LYS A 270 -22.86 -11.92 -19.39
N LYS A 271 -22.70 -10.79 -18.67
CA LYS A 271 -22.48 -9.47 -19.29
C LYS A 271 -21.09 -9.39 -19.90
N PHE A 272 -20.07 -9.85 -19.17
CA PHE A 272 -18.69 -9.94 -19.63
C PHE A 272 -18.55 -10.71 -20.96
N LEU A 273 -19.20 -11.86 -21.09
CA LEU A 273 -19.17 -12.67 -22.32
C LEU A 273 -19.85 -12.02 -23.55
N LYS A 274 -20.52 -10.87 -23.39
CA LYS A 274 -21.07 -10.10 -24.52
C LYS A 274 -20.08 -9.11 -25.12
N LEU A 275 -19.00 -8.79 -24.40
CA LEU A 275 -17.90 -7.97 -24.91
C LEU A 275 -17.16 -8.72 -26.01
N SER A 276 -16.57 -7.99 -26.97
CA SER A 276 -15.63 -8.57 -27.92
C SER A 276 -14.36 -9.09 -27.19
N ASP A 277 -13.60 -9.98 -27.82
CA ASP A 277 -12.36 -10.50 -27.22
C ASP A 277 -11.38 -9.37 -26.85
N GLU A 278 -11.27 -8.33 -27.70
CA GLU A 278 -10.44 -7.14 -27.43
C GLU A 278 -10.93 -6.36 -26.20
N GLN A 279 -12.24 -6.14 -26.10
CA GLN A 279 -12.85 -5.45 -24.96
C GLN A 279 -12.77 -6.27 -23.66
N GLN A 280 -12.84 -7.60 -23.77
CA GLN A 280 -12.64 -8.50 -22.63
C GLN A 280 -11.21 -8.38 -22.10
N GLU A 281 -10.22 -8.40 -22.97
CA GLU A 281 -8.81 -8.24 -22.58
C GLU A 281 -8.52 -6.84 -22.04
N GLU A 282 -9.05 -5.78 -22.64
CA GLU A 282 -8.92 -4.41 -22.12
C GLU A 282 -9.49 -4.28 -20.70
N LEU A 283 -10.69 -4.83 -20.46
CA LEU A 283 -11.32 -4.81 -19.14
C LEU A 283 -10.51 -5.60 -18.11
N LYS A 284 -10.05 -6.81 -18.48
CA LYS A 284 -9.16 -7.61 -17.63
C LYS A 284 -7.89 -6.84 -17.30
N GLU A 285 -7.23 -6.26 -18.31
CA GLU A 285 -6.00 -5.48 -18.12
C GLU A 285 -6.26 -4.26 -17.21
N SER A 286 -7.40 -3.57 -17.35
CA SER A 286 -7.78 -2.46 -16.47
C SER A 286 -7.95 -2.91 -15.03
N ILE A 287 -8.77 -3.95 -14.78
CA ILE A 287 -8.98 -4.51 -13.43
C ILE A 287 -7.66 -4.98 -12.83
N LEU A 288 -6.85 -5.71 -13.60
CA LEU A 288 -5.53 -6.15 -13.18
C LEU A 288 -4.63 -4.95 -12.88
N THR A 289 -4.68 -3.87 -13.66
CA THR A 289 -3.80 -2.70 -13.48
C THR A 289 -3.90 -2.06 -12.12
N TYR A 290 -5.09 -2.05 -11.52
CA TYR A 290 -5.31 -1.35 -10.26
C TYR A 290 -5.42 -2.28 -9.05
N ASN A 291 -5.58 -3.58 -9.26
CA ASN A 291 -5.71 -4.55 -8.18
C ASN A 291 -4.46 -5.42 -8.03
N THR A 292 -4.14 -5.80 -6.79
CA THR A 292 -3.08 -6.81 -6.62
C THR A 292 -3.64 -8.15 -7.05
N LEU A 293 -2.79 -9.02 -7.59
CA LEU A 293 -3.26 -10.34 -8.00
C LEU A 293 -3.71 -11.18 -6.80
N ASN A 294 -3.18 -10.94 -5.59
CA ASN A 294 -3.68 -11.58 -4.36
C ASN A 294 -5.12 -11.16 -4.03
N ASP A 295 -5.40 -9.85 -4.08
CA ASP A 295 -6.77 -9.33 -3.86
C ASP A 295 -7.75 -9.96 -4.89
N LEU A 296 -7.32 -10.14 -6.15
CA LEU A 296 -8.14 -10.73 -7.21
C LEU A 296 -8.28 -12.25 -7.11
N ILE A 297 -7.25 -12.97 -6.64
CA ILE A 297 -7.33 -14.41 -6.35
C ILE A 297 -8.34 -14.64 -5.23
N GLU A 298 -8.25 -13.86 -4.17
CA GLU A 298 -9.17 -13.96 -3.03
C GLU A 298 -10.60 -13.57 -3.45
N LEU A 299 -10.76 -12.48 -4.22
CA LEU A 299 -12.05 -12.15 -4.83
C LEU A 299 -12.59 -13.31 -5.69
N LYS A 300 -11.74 -13.94 -6.51
CA LYS A 300 -12.15 -15.08 -7.36
C LYS A 300 -12.58 -16.27 -6.51
N GLU A 301 -11.79 -16.68 -5.52
CA GLU A 301 -12.10 -17.84 -4.68
C GLU A 301 -13.47 -17.71 -4.03
N TRP A 302 -13.80 -16.48 -3.61
CA TRP A 302 -15.06 -16.20 -2.95
C TRP A 302 -16.20 -15.93 -3.94
N PHE A 303 -16.04 -15.03 -4.91
CA PHE A 303 -17.13 -14.52 -5.76
C PHE A 303 -17.23 -15.20 -7.12
N PHE A 304 -16.13 -15.71 -7.68
CA PHE A 304 -16.07 -16.22 -9.05
C PHE A 304 -15.32 -17.55 -9.20
N PRO A 305 -15.61 -18.59 -8.39
CA PRO A 305 -14.77 -19.79 -8.31
C PRO A 305 -14.67 -20.60 -9.63
N ASN A 306 -15.58 -20.36 -10.58
CA ASN A 306 -15.67 -21.06 -11.85
C ASN A 306 -15.07 -20.28 -13.04
N ILE A 307 -14.52 -19.08 -12.83
CA ILE A 307 -13.88 -18.29 -13.88
C ILE A 307 -12.40 -18.65 -13.94
N ASP A 308 -11.90 -19.15 -15.08
CA ASP A 308 -10.46 -19.27 -15.31
C ASP A 308 -9.86 -17.86 -15.47
N LEU A 309 -8.85 -17.56 -14.64
CA LEU A 309 -8.09 -16.30 -14.72
C LEU A 309 -6.99 -16.47 -15.75
#